data_AF-H6C7V7-F1
#
_entry.id   AF-H6C7V7-F1
#
_cell.length_a   1.000
_cell.length_b   1.000
_cell.length_c   1.000
_cell.angle_alpha   90.00
_cell.angle_beta   90.00
_cell.angle_gamma   90.00
#
_symmetry.space_group_name_H-M   'P 1'
#
loop_
_entity.id
_entity.type
_entity.pdbx_description
1 polymer ?
#
loop_
_entity_poly.entity_id
_entity_poly.type
_entity_poly.pdbx_seq_one_letter_code
_entity_poly.pdbx_strand_id
1 'polypeptide(L)'
;MANVPDVEKDHAGSDSVNGKYDLHHDHHDSESALRRIRTAGSISITPELFEKIYLSPKNRVSNNIRSTFGNPTPLALVGFLLSLTPLSNVLLGWRGAGGLGAAEVGVFYFFGGLLMLLGGFLEFILGNTFPFVVFGSFGAFWLSFGATLTPYFNASAAYTPDNPSAGSTDPVFAATFAYFQVYMGVLCFVYMIVALRTNIVFVLIFLLLVPAFGCLAAFFFSLGEGVVNMTYQHAAGGLTFVISLLGWYLFFVQLLAAVDFPLNLPVGDLSRFIKGASERSKAE
;
A
#
# COMPACT_ATOMS: atom_id res chain seq x y z
N MET A 1 -13.98 -5.54 -45.07
CA MET A 1 -15.42 -5.65 -45.42
C MET A 1 -16.06 -6.59 -44.39
N ALA A 2 -17.13 -6.10 -43.77
CA ALA A 2 -17.84 -6.67 -42.63
C ALA A 2 -18.59 -7.99 -42.95
N ASN A 3 -18.79 -8.86 -41.96
CA ASN A 3 -20.08 -8.99 -41.26
C ASN A 3 -20.05 -10.05 -40.15
N VAL A 4 -20.63 -9.67 -39.02
CA VAL A 4 -21.04 -10.53 -37.90
C VAL A 4 -22.32 -11.29 -38.29
N PRO A 5 -22.61 -12.42 -37.62
CA PRO A 5 -23.96 -12.60 -37.10
C PRO A 5 -24.00 -13.06 -35.64
N ASP A 6 -24.76 -12.31 -34.83
CA ASP A 6 -25.33 -12.73 -33.55
C ASP A 6 -26.37 -13.84 -33.77
N VAL A 7 -26.39 -14.87 -32.90
CA VAL A 7 -27.62 -15.61 -32.58
C VAL A 7 -27.56 -16.10 -31.13
N GLU A 8 -28.32 -15.40 -30.29
CA GLU A 8 -28.83 -15.81 -28.98
C GLU A 8 -29.77 -17.02 -29.14
N LYS A 9 -29.68 -18.02 -28.25
CA LYS A 9 -30.74 -19.04 -28.12
C LYS A 9 -30.87 -19.55 -26.69
N ASP A 10 -32.01 -19.20 -26.11
CA ASP A 10 -32.58 -19.65 -24.86
C ASP A 10 -32.65 -21.18 -24.71
N HIS A 11 -32.38 -21.66 -23.50
CA HIS A 11 -33.07 -22.82 -22.95
C HIS A 11 -33.44 -22.56 -21.47
N ALA A 12 -34.75 -22.51 -21.22
CA ALA A 12 -35.37 -22.39 -19.92
C ALA A 12 -35.60 -23.76 -19.26
N GLY A 13 -35.32 -23.85 -17.96
CA GLY A 13 -36.20 -24.41 -16.92
C GLY A 13 -36.31 -25.93 -16.75
N SER A 14 -35.88 -26.44 -15.59
CA SER A 14 -36.77 -27.18 -14.68
C SER A 14 -36.18 -27.28 -13.26
N ASP A 15 -37.03 -26.96 -12.29
CA ASP A 15 -36.80 -26.77 -10.86
C ASP A 15 -36.65 -28.06 -10.04
N SER A 16 -35.93 -27.99 -8.91
CA SER A 16 -36.49 -28.41 -7.61
C SER A 16 -35.70 -27.89 -6.37
N VAL A 17 -36.25 -26.85 -5.70
CA VAL A 17 -36.59 -26.71 -4.25
C VAL A 17 -35.50 -27.08 -3.20
N ASN A 18 -35.08 -26.30 -2.18
CA ASN A 18 -35.70 -25.26 -1.32
C ASN A 18 -34.60 -24.50 -0.52
N GLY A 19 -34.79 -23.22 -0.14
CA GLY A 19 -33.94 -22.60 0.90
C GLY A 19 -33.77 -21.07 1.03
N LYS A 20 -34.74 -20.26 0.58
CA LYS A 20 -35.12 -18.90 1.08
C LYS A 20 -34.10 -18.02 1.83
N TYR A 21 -33.60 -16.96 1.19
CA TYR A 21 -33.40 -15.62 1.79
C TYR A 21 -33.69 -14.52 0.74
N ASP A 22 -34.80 -13.81 0.93
CA ASP A 22 -35.16 -12.57 0.24
C ASP A 22 -34.23 -11.43 0.67
N LEU A 23 -33.71 -10.66 -0.29
CA LEU A 23 -33.19 -9.31 -0.06
C LEU A 23 -33.34 -8.49 -1.35
N HIS A 24 -34.50 -7.83 -1.44
CA HIS A 24 -34.73 -6.50 -2.00
C HIS A 24 -33.74 -6.01 -3.08
N HIS A 25 -34.05 -6.30 -4.34
CA HIS A 25 -33.69 -5.44 -5.46
C HIS A 25 -34.68 -4.26 -5.51
N ASP A 26 -34.39 -3.17 -4.80
CA ASP A 26 -35.02 -1.87 -5.07
C ASP A 26 -34.37 -1.24 -6.32
N HIS A 27 -34.61 -1.85 -7.48
CA HIS A 27 -34.59 -1.11 -8.73
C HIS A 27 -35.89 -0.31 -8.78
N HIS A 28 -35.86 0.92 -8.27
CA HIS A 28 -36.88 1.91 -8.56
C HIS A 28 -36.79 2.28 -10.03
N ASP A 29 -37.41 1.45 -10.86
CA ASP A 29 -37.69 1.75 -12.23
C ASP A 29 -38.63 2.97 -12.27
N SER A 30 -38.10 4.06 -12.83
CA SER A 30 -38.79 5.34 -12.91
C SER A 30 -40.11 5.24 -13.66
N GLU A 31 -40.29 4.25 -14.55
CA GLU A 31 -41.56 4.00 -15.23
C GLU A 31 -42.63 3.46 -14.27
N SER A 32 -42.27 2.61 -13.31
CA SER A 32 -43.23 2.09 -12.33
C SER A 32 -43.64 3.16 -11.31
N ALA A 33 -42.73 4.08 -10.95
CA ALA A 33 -43.06 5.27 -10.17
C ALA A 33 -43.96 6.25 -10.97
N LEU A 34 -43.67 6.47 -12.26
CA LEU A 34 -44.48 7.31 -13.15
C LEU A 34 -45.89 6.73 -13.37
N ARG A 35 -46.03 5.39 -13.45
CA ARG A 35 -47.34 4.73 -13.50
C ARG A 35 -48.15 4.95 -12.22
N ARG A 36 -47.52 4.95 -11.04
CA ARG A 36 -48.20 5.29 -9.77
C ARG A 36 -48.62 6.75 -9.70
N ILE A 37 -47.80 7.67 -10.24
CA ILE A 37 -48.09 9.10 -10.30
C ILE A 37 -49.26 9.39 -11.25
N ARG A 38 -49.38 8.67 -12.38
CA ARG A 38 -50.45 8.88 -13.37
C ARG A 38 -51.86 8.54 -12.85
N THR A 39 -51.95 7.73 -11.78
CA THR A 39 -53.21 7.35 -11.12
C THR A 39 -53.62 8.27 -9.96
N ALA A 40 -52.77 9.22 -9.53
CA ALA A 40 -53.14 10.22 -8.54
C ALA A 40 -53.34 11.56 -9.24
N GLY A 41 -54.55 12.14 -9.14
CA GLY A 41 -54.89 13.42 -9.77
C GLY A 41 -53.86 14.52 -9.49
N SER A 42 -53.62 15.34 -10.52
CA SER A 42 -52.80 16.57 -10.54
C SER A 42 -52.01 16.89 -9.26
N ILE A 43 -50.72 16.55 -9.26
CA ILE A 43 -49.79 17.02 -8.22
C ILE A 43 -49.47 18.50 -8.51
N SER A 44 -49.92 19.42 -7.66
CA SER A 44 -49.48 20.81 -7.71
C SER A 44 -48.05 20.89 -7.17
N ILE A 45 -47.08 21.05 -8.07
CA ILE A 45 -45.68 21.32 -7.73
C ILE A 45 -45.59 22.76 -7.22
N THR A 46 -45.03 22.97 -6.02
CA THR A 46 -44.84 24.34 -5.52
C THR A 46 -43.74 25.05 -6.32
N PRO A 47 -43.81 26.38 -6.48
CA PRO A 47 -42.77 27.13 -7.19
C PRO A 47 -41.36 26.86 -6.66
N GLU A 48 -41.19 26.65 -5.34
CA GLU A 48 -39.86 26.35 -4.77
C GLU A 48 -39.36 24.94 -5.16
N LEU A 49 -40.27 23.97 -5.30
CA LEU A 49 -39.90 22.62 -5.74
C LEU A 49 -39.57 22.61 -7.23
N PHE A 50 -40.29 23.38 -8.04
CA PHE A 50 -39.99 23.57 -9.46
C PHE A 50 -38.63 24.25 -9.65
N GLU A 51 -38.37 25.33 -8.91
CA GLU A 51 -37.11 26.05 -8.91
C GLU A 51 -35.95 25.15 -8.46
N LYS A 52 -36.13 24.34 -7.41
CA LYS A 52 -35.11 23.40 -6.93
C LYS A 52 -34.80 22.29 -7.93
N ILE A 53 -35.79 21.81 -8.69
CA ILE A 53 -35.58 20.79 -9.75
C ILE A 53 -34.86 21.39 -10.96
N TYR A 54 -35.13 22.65 -11.29
CA TYR A 54 -34.57 23.31 -12.47
C TYR A 54 -33.19 23.93 -12.22
N LEU A 55 -32.95 24.47 -11.02
CA LEU A 55 -31.71 25.17 -10.65
C LEU A 55 -30.65 24.28 -10.00
N SER A 56 -31.02 23.10 -9.51
CA SER A 56 -30.08 22.14 -8.93
C SER A 56 -30.06 20.86 -9.76
N PRO A 57 -29.26 20.79 -10.84
CA PRO A 57 -29.03 19.53 -11.51
C PRO A 57 -28.55 18.52 -10.47
N LYS A 58 -29.23 17.37 -10.38
CA LYS A 58 -28.71 16.21 -9.66
C LYS A 58 -27.45 15.78 -10.40
N ASN A 59 -26.32 16.36 -10.06
CA ASN A 59 -25.03 15.75 -10.29
C ASN A 59 -25.00 14.48 -9.44
N ARG A 60 -25.59 13.40 -9.94
CA ARG A 60 -25.24 12.04 -9.54
C ARG A 60 -23.84 11.78 -10.06
N VAL A 61 -22.85 12.51 -9.54
CA VAL A 61 -21.49 12.00 -9.53
C VAL A 61 -21.63 10.76 -8.67
N SER A 62 -21.45 9.57 -9.26
CA SER A 62 -21.29 8.37 -8.45
C SER A 62 -20.20 8.72 -7.44
N ASN A 63 -20.53 8.76 -6.15
CA ASN A 63 -19.60 9.01 -5.04
C ASN A 63 -18.57 7.87 -4.88
N ASN A 64 -18.25 7.20 -5.97
CA ASN A 64 -17.31 6.10 -6.03
C ASN A 64 -16.04 6.63 -6.70
N ILE A 65 -15.32 7.49 -5.98
CA ILE A 65 -14.05 8.08 -6.42
C ILE A 65 -13.04 6.98 -6.84
N ARG A 66 -13.20 5.78 -6.27
CA ARG A 66 -12.47 4.54 -6.63
C ARG A 66 -12.82 3.96 -8.01
N SER A 67 -14.00 4.22 -8.56
CA SER A 67 -14.31 3.88 -9.97
C SER A 67 -13.87 4.96 -10.95
N THR A 68 -13.53 6.15 -10.45
CA THR A 68 -13.08 7.29 -11.27
C THR A 68 -11.57 7.32 -11.43
N PHE A 69 -10.81 6.86 -10.43
CA PHE A 69 -9.34 6.82 -10.46
C PHE A 69 -8.81 5.39 -10.34
N GLY A 70 -7.61 5.13 -10.88
CA GLY A 70 -6.93 3.84 -10.72
C GLY A 70 -6.43 3.60 -9.30
N ASN A 71 -6.17 2.33 -8.98
CA ASN A 71 -5.55 1.95 -7.70
C ASN A 71 -4.05 2.34 -7.70
N PRO A 72 -3.58 3.20 -6.79
CA PRO A 72 -2.19 3.64 -6.75
C PRO A 72 -1.28 2.71 -5.93
N THR A 73 -1.83 1.77 -5.15
CA THR A 73 -1.07 0.78 -4.37
C THR A 73 0.01 0.06 -5.20
N PRO A 74 -0.24 -0.46 -6.42
CA PRO A 74 0.78 -1.16 -7.20
C PRO A 74 1.98 -0.26 -7.54
N LEU A 75 1.76 1.04 -7.74
CA LEU A 75 2.82 2.00 -8.02
C LEU A 75 3.73 2.20 -6.80
N ALA A 76 3.15 2.30 -5.60
CA ALA A 76 3.93 2.36 -4.37
C ALA A 76 4.67 1.04 -4.10
N LEU A 77 4.03 -0.11 -4.37
CA LEU A 77 4.63 -1.43 -4.19
C LEU A 77 5.84 -1.64 -5.12
N VAL A 78 5.78 -1.23 -6.38
CA VAL A 78 6.96 -1.33 -7.25
C VAL A 78 8.09 -0.41 -6.76
N GLY A 79 7.78 0.78 -6.24
CA GLY A 79 8.75 1.66 -5.60
C GLY A 79 9.48 0.97 -4.44
N PHE A 80 8.72 0.36 -3.53
CA PHE A 80 9.23 -0.43 -2.42
C PHE A 80 10.06 -1.64 -2.87
N LEU A 81 9.61 -2.38 -3.88
CA LEU A 81 10.27 -3.61 -4.33
C LEU A 81 11.60 -3.35 -5.01
N LEU A 82 11.66 -2.30 -5.83
CA LEU A 82 12.84 -1.94 -6.61
C LEU A 82 13.90 -1.28 -5.72
N SER A 83 13.54 -0.67 -4.59
CA SER A 83 14.50 -0.22 -3.59
C SER A 83 14.93 -1.32 -2.63
N LEU A 84 14.00 -2.14 -2.11
CA LEU A 84 14.31 -3.13 -1.07
C LEU A 84 14.98 -4.40 -1.61
N THR A 85 14.53 -4.93 -2.76
CA THR A 85 15.06 -6.21 -3.27
C THR A 85 16.56 -6.11 -3.59
N PRO A 86 17.03 -5.08 -4.31
CA PRO A 86 18.47 -4.92 -4.55
C PRO A 86 19.24 -4.68 -3.24
N LEU A 87 18.74 -3.83 -2.34
CA LEU A 87 19.36 -3.60 -1.04
C LEU A 87 19.49 -4.90 -0.22
N SER A 88 18.50 -5.77 -0.23
CA SER A 88 18.58 -7.06 0.48
C SER A 88 19.72 -7.94 -0.03
N ASN A 89 19.96 -7.95 -1.34
CA ASN A 89 21.08 -8.66 -1.96
C ASN A 89 22.44 -8.04 -1.58
N VAL A 90 22.49 -6.71 -1.51
CA VAL A 90 23.66 -5.94 -1.06
C VAL A 90 23.98 -6.23 0.39
N LEU A 91 22.97 -6.25 1.27
CA LEU A 91 23.13 -6.55 2.69
C LEU A 91 23.61 -7.99 2.92
N LEU A 92 23.20 -8.93 2.06
CA LEU A 92 23.67 -10.33 2.06
C LEU A 92 25.05 -10.54 1.42
N GLY A 93 25.66 -9.50 0.84
CA GLY A 93 26.98 -9.60 0.22
C GLY A 93 27.01 -10.43 -1.07
N TRP A 94 25.87 -10.64 -1.72
CA TRP A 94 25.80 -11.52 -2.89
C TRP A 94 26.66 -11.01 -4.04
N ARG A 95 27.48 -11.89 -4.61
CA ARG A 95 28.44 -11.54 -5.69
C ARG A 95 29.44 -10.44 -5.29
N GLY A 96 29.69 -10.25 -3.99
CA GLY A 96 30.59 -9.20 -3.50
C GLY A 96 29.96 -7.81 -3.47
N ALA A 97 28.63 -7.70 -3.58
CA ALA A 97 27.91 -6.45 -3.37
C ALA A 97 28.08 -5.94 -1.93
N GLY A 98 28.05 -4.63 -1.71
CA GLY A 98 28.27 -4.03 -0.39
C GLY A 98 28.06 -2.52 -0.37
N GLY A 99 28.68 -1.85 0.61
CA GLY A 99 28.61 -0.38 0.71
C GLY A 99 27.21 0.16 1.05
N LEU A 100 26.39 -0.64 1.75
CA LEU A 100 25.04 -0.29 2.19
C LEU A 100 24.10 0.20 1.06
N GLY A 101 24.40 -0.18 -0.19
CA GLY A 101 23.60 0.22 -1.35
C GLY A 101 23.95 1.61 -1.90
N ALA A 102 25.16 2.14 -1.66
CA ALA A 102 25.59 3.41 -2.22
C ALA A 102 25.46 3.49 -3.76
N ALA A 103 25.64 2.37 -4.47
CA ALA A 103 25.41 2.28 -5.91
C ALA A 103 23.92 2.42 -6.31
N GLU A 104 23.00 2.22 -5.35
CA GLU A 104 21.55 2.21 -5.52
C GLU A 104 20.89 3.51 -5.06
N VAL A 105 21.66 4.53 -4.68
CA VAL A 105 21.15 5.83 -4.21
C VAL A 105 20.12 6.44 -5.17
N GLY A 106 20.35 6.36 -6.48
CA GLY A 106 19.37 6.80 -7.47
C GLY A 106 18.03 6.04 -7.37
N VAL A 107 18.09 4.73 -7.13
CA VAL A 107 16.90 3.89 -6.93
C VAL A 107 16.17 4.27 -5.63
N PHE A 108 16.90 4.60 -4.56
CA PHE A 108 16.30 5.09 -3.32
C PHE A 108 15.56 6.42 -3.53
N TYR A 109 16.09 7.35 -4.32
CA TYR A 109 15.38 8.59 -4.63
C TYR A 109 14.15 8.39 -5.49
N PHE A 110 14.28 7.67 -6.61
CA PHE A 110 13.22 7.63 -7.62
C PHE A 110 12.19 6.54 -7.36
N PHE A 111 12.60 5.34 -6.95
CA PHE A 111 11.67 4.24 -6.69
C PHE A 111 11.23 4.24 -5.23
N GLY A 112 12.19 4.10 -4.32
CA GLY A 112 11.90 4.04 -2.89
C GLY A 112 11.25 5.33 -2.37
N GLY A 113 11.69 6.49 -2.84
CA GLY A 113 11.19 7.79 -2.42
C GLY A 113 10.01 8.27 -3.25
N LEU A 114 10.28 8.70 -4.49
CA LEU A 114 9.31 9.39 -5.33
C LEU A 114 8.08 8.53 -5.63
N LEU A 115 8.23 7.30 -6.12
CA LEU A 115 7.05 6.46 -6.44
C LEU A 115 6.22 6.13 -5.19
N MET A 116 6.85 5.88 -4.04
CA MET A 116 6.13 5.61 -2.79
C MET A 116 5.41 6.85 -2.27
N LEU A 117 6.02 8.03 -2.31
CA LEU A 117 5.37 9.29 -1.93
C LEU A 117 4.20 9.63 -2.86
N LEU A 118 4.38 9.46 -4.18
CA LEU A 118 3.31 9.66 -5.15
C LEU A 118 2.16 8.68 -4.91
N GLY A 119 2.47 7.38 -4.78
CA GLY A 119 1.46 6.36 -4.50
C GLY A 119 0.72 6.62 -3.18
N GLY A 120 1.45 6.97 -2.11
CA GLY A 120 0.86 7.36 -0.83
C GLY A 120 -0.07 8.57 -0.96
N PHE A 121 0.37 9.64 -1.63
CA PHE A 121 -0.46 10.83 -1.83
C PHE A 121 -1.73 10.51 -2.64
N LEU A 122 -1.64 9.63 -3.63
CA LEU A 122 -2.81 9.15 -4.38
C LEU A 122 -3.75 8.29 -3.51
N GLU A 123 -3.22 7.50 -2.57
CA GLU A 123 -4.04 6.79 -1.58
C GLU A 123 -4.81 7.77 -0.68
N PHE A 124 -4.21 8.91 -0.33
CA PHE A 124 -4.89 9.98 0.40
C PHE A 124 -6.08 10.54 -0.41
N ILE A 125 -5.92 10.76 -1.72
CA ILE A 125 -7.02 11.21 -2.60
C ILE A 125 -8.16 10.18 -2.64
N LEU A 126 -7.85 8.89 -2.59
CA LEU A 126 -8.84 7.81 -2.54
C LEU A 126 -9.47 7.60 -1.15
N GLY A 127 -9.01 8.31 -0.12
CA GLY A 127 -9.48 8.18 1.26
C GLY A 127 -8.90 6.96 2.00
N ASN A 128 -7.82 6.36 1.50
CA ASN A 128 -7.16 5.20 2.10
C ASN A 128 -6.04 5.64 3.05
N THR A 129 -6.41 6.02 4.27
CA THR A 129 -5.46 6.58 5.26
C THR A 129 -4.32 5.65 5.61
N PHE A 130 -4.58 4.36 5.85
CA PHE A 130 -3.53 3.44 6.30
C PHE A 130 -2.43 3.24 5.23
N PRO A 131 -2.75 2.87 3.97
CA PRO A 131 -1.77 2.84 2.88
C PRO A 131 -1.08 4.19 2.64
N PHE A 132 -1.80 5.32 2.73
CA PHE A 132 -1.20 6.65 2.61
C PHE A 132 -0.05 6.85 3.62
N VAL A 133 -0.31 6.61 4.91
CA VAL A 133 0.69 6.82 5.96
C VAL A 133 1.84 5.82 5.83
N VAL A 134 1.56 4.56 5.48
CA VAL A 134 2.59 3.53 5.23
C VAL A 134 3.49 3.95 4.05
N PHE A 135 2.93 4.18 2.87
CA PHE A 135 3.76 4.52 1.70
C PHE A 135 4.43 5.88 1.82
N GLY A 136 3.78 6.86 2.46
CA GLY A 136 4.35 8.16 2.76
C GLY A 136 5.59 8.08 3.66
N SER A 137 5.49 7.34 4.78
CA SER A 137 6.59 7.20 5.74
C SER A 137 7.75 6.37 5.19
N PHE A 138 7.48 5.28 4.46
CA PHE A 138 8.55 4.53 3.78
C PHE A 138 9.13 5.28 2.58
N GLY A 139 8.35 6.12 1.90
CA GLY A 139 8.89 7.05 0.91
C GLY A 139 9.91 8.01 1.52
N ALA A 140 9.56 8.60 2.66
CA ALA A 140 10.48 9.45 3.42
C ALA A 140 11.71 8.67 3.91
N PHE A 141 11.55 7.42 4.38
CA PHE A 141 12.68 6.54 4.75
C PHE A 141 13.72 6.45 3.65
N TRP A 142 13.30 6.09 2.44
CA TRP A 142 14.21 5.88 1.32
C TRP A 142 14.89 7.18 0.88
N LEU A 143 14.17 8.31 0.92
CA LEU A 143 14.79 9.62 0.67
C LEU A 143 15.82 9.98 1.74
N SER A 144 15.53 9.75 3.02
CA SER A 144 16.46 10.00 4.12
C SER A 144 17.68 9.07 4.05
N PHE A 145 17.48 7.80 3.73
CA PHE A 145 18.55 6.83 3.55
C PHE A 145 19.44 7.19 2.35
N GLY A 146 18.83 7.50 1.20
CA GLY A 146 19.54 7.97 0.01
C GLY A 146 20.30 9.27 0.24
N ALA A 147 19.71 10.24 0.96
CA ALA A 147 20.38 11.49 1.33
C ALA A 147 21.59 11.25 2.24
N THR A 148 21.49 10.32 3.19
CA THR A 148 22.61 9.97 4.08
C THR A 148 23.79 9.39 3.30
N LEU A 149 23.51 8.57 2.27
CA LEU A 149 24.54 7.94 1.44
C LEU A 149 25.06 8.85 0.31
N THR A 150 24.35 9.93 -0.01
CA THR A 150 24.72 10.83 -1.10
C THR A 150 25.82 11.77 -0.65
N PRO A 151 27.01 11.75 -1.29
CA PRO A 151 28.15 12.57 -0.86
C PRO A 151 27.86 14.08 -0.82
N TYR A 152 26.96 14.57 -1.68
CA TYR A 152 26.60 15.99 -1.74
C TYR A 152 25.94 16.51 -0.46
N PHE A 153 25.08 15.72 0.20
CA PHE A 153 24.48 16.12 1.49
C PHE A 153 25.48 16.07 2.64
N ASN A 154 26.58 15.34 2.45
CA ASN A 154 27.76 15.35 3.32
C ASN A 154 27.46 15.10 4.81
N ALA A 155 26.53 14.18 5.09
CA ALA A 155 26.07 13.86 6.45
C ALA A 155 27.22 13.42 7.39
N SER A 156 28.28 12.82 6.83
CA SER A 156 29.46 12.35 7.56
C SER A 156 30.43 13.47 7.98
N ALA A 157 30.43 14.63 7.30
CA ALA A 157 31.38 15.71 7.61
C ALA A 157 31.16 16.36 8.98
N ALA A 158 29.95 16.28 9.54
CA ALA A 158 29.67 16.75 10.89
C ALA A 158 30.44 15.96 11.97
N TYR A 159 30.87 14.74 11.66
CA TYR A 159 31.56 13.83 12.57
C TYR A 159 33.07 13.81 12.34
N THR A 160 33.50 13.88 11.07
CA THR A 160 34.93 13.91 10.70
C THR A 160 35.22 15.03 9.68
N PRO A 161 35.37 16.29 10.13
CA PRO A 161 35.56 17.43 9.24
C PRO A 161 36.81 17.32 8.35
N ASP A 162 37.88 16.73 8.88
CA ASP A 162 39.19 16.63 8.21
C ASP A 162 39.25 15.44 7.22
N ASN A 163 38.36 14.47 7.36
CA ASN A 163 38.26 13.34 6.44
C ASN A 163 36.79 12.87 6.28
N PRO A 164 35.94 13.63 5.56
CA PRO A 164 34.52 13.31 5.41
C PRO A 164 34.24 11.94 4.81
N SER A 165 35.20 11.38 4.05
CA SER A 165 35.08 10.04 3.45
C SER A 165 35.14 8.90 4.47
N ALA A 166 35.71 9.15 5.66
CA ALA A 166 35.77 8.19 6.76
C ALA A 166 34.60 8.35 7.76
N GLY A 167 33.87 9.47 7.73
CA GLY A 167 32.86 9.77 8.75
C GLY A 167 31.64 8.86 8.72
N SER A 168 31.39 8.11 7.65
CA SER A 168 30.35 7.07 7.63
C SER A 168 30.71 5.83 8.46
N THR A 169 31.99 5.68 8.80
CA THR A 169 32.51 4.66 9.72
C THR A 169 32.84 5.23 11.10
N ASP A 170 32.55 6.51 11.33
CA ASP A 170 32.73 7.13 12.65
C ASP A 170 31.79 6.46 13.67
N PRO A 171 32.30 6.09 14.86
CA PRO A 171 31.50 5.45 15.89
C PRO A 171 30.24 6.23 16.30
N VAL A 172 30.34 7.56 16.38
CA VAL A 172 29.23 8.42 16.78
C VAL A 172 28.22 8.51 15.63
N PHE A 173 28.68 8.68 14.39
CA PHE A 173 27.79 8.62 13.22
C PHE A 173 26.99 7.31 13.18
N ALA A 174 27.66 6.17 13.36
CA ALA A 174 27.02 4.86 13.33
C ALA A 174 25.97 4.71 14.44
N ALA A 175 26.31 5.08 15.69
CA ALA A 175 25.36 5.06 16.80
C ALA A 175 24.16 6.01 16.58
N THR A 176 24.40 7.21 16.06
CA THR A 176 23.32 8.16 15.73
C THR A 176 22.39 7.60 14.65
N PHE A 177 22.95 7.01 13.59
CA PHE A 177 22.16 6.41 12.51
C PHE A 177 21.40 5.15 12.96
N ALA A 178 21.94 4.39 13.91
CA ALA A 178 21.28 3.23 14.49
C ALA A 178 19.91 3.59 15.11
N TYR A 179 19.81 4.74 15.79
CA TYR A 179 18.54 5.18 16.38
C TYR A 179 17.44 5.42 15.34
N PHE A 180 17.79 5.90 14.14
CA PHE A 180 16.81 6.01 13.05
C PHE A 180 16.23 4.63 12.69
N GLN A 181 17.08 3.60 12.62
CA GLN A 181 16.64 2.23 12.38
C GLN A 181 15.78 1.67 13.52
N VAL A 182 16.12 1.96 14.78
CA VAL A 182 15.32 1.56 15.96
C VAL A 182 13.90 2.10 15.86
N TYR A 183 13.74 3.40 15.63
CA TYR A 183 12.41 4.02 15.57
C TYR A 183 11.63 3.62 14.32
N MET A 184 12.31 3.26 13.23
CA MET A 184 11.64 2.60 12.10
C MET A 184 11.14 1.20 12.43
N GLY A 185 11.87 0.43 13.23
CA GLY A 185 11.37 -0.82 13.80
C GLY A 185 10.13 -0.62 14.67
N VAL A 186 10.12 0.42 15.52
CA VAL A 186 8.94 0.79 16.34
C VAL A 186 7.75 1.17 15.46
N LEU A 187 7.97 1.97 14.41
CA LEU A 187 6.92 2.33 13.45
C LEU A 187 6.34 1.08 12.76
N CYS A 188 7.20 0.16 12.33
CA CYS A 188 6.77 -1.11 11.74
C CYS A 188 5.96 -1.96 12.72
N PHE A 189 6.30 -1.94 14.02
CA PHE A 189 5.54 -2.64 15.05
C PHE A 189 4.13 -2.06 15.21
N VAL A 190 3.99 -0.74 15.19
CA VAL A 190 2.67 -0.07 15.17
C VAL A 190 1.88 -0.50 13.93
N TYR A 191 2.50 -0.46 12.74
CA TYR A 191 1.85 -0.88 11.51
C TYR A 191 1.48 -2.36 11.48
N MET A 192 2.28 -3.24 12.08
CA MET A 192 1.96 -4.66 12.23
C MET A 192 0.63 -4.85 12.98
N ILE A 193 0.44 -4.14 14.09
CA ILE A 193 -0.80 -4.21 14.89
C ILE A 193 -2.00 -3.70 14.07
N VAL A 194 -1.84 -2.57 13.37
CA VAL A 194 -2.92 -1.99 12.55
C VAL A 194 -3.24 -2.88 11.33
N ALA A 195 -2.23 -3.51 10.73
CA ALA A 195 -2.37 -4.39 9.58
C ALA A 195 -3.13 -5.69 9.88
N LEU A 196 -3.34 -6.07 11.15
CA LEU A 196 -4.11 -7.27 11.51
C LEU A 196 -5.54 -7.27 10.93
N ARG A 197 -6.07 -6.11 10.54
CA ARG A 197 -7.37 -5.97 9.87
C ARG A 197 -7.33 -5.92 8.35
N THR A 198 -6.16 -6.01 7.72
CA THR A 198 -6.03 -5.92 6.26
C THR A 198 -5.92 -7.33 5.66
N ASN A 199 -4.71 -7.84 5.46
CA ASN A 199 -4.46 -9.17 4.89
C ASN A 199 -3.20 -9.78 5.49
N ILE A 200 -3.11 -11.12 5.47
CA ILE A 200 -2.03 -11.85 6.13
C ILE A 200 -0.66 -11.51 5.55
N VAL A 201 -0.56 -11.22 4.25
CA VAL A 201 0.72 -10.92 3.62
C VAL A 201 1.27 -9.56 4.10
N PHE A 202 0.41 -8.55 4.23
CA PHE A 202 0.77 -7.25 4.82
C PHE A 202 1.21 -7.39 6.29
N VAL A 203 0.51 -8.22 7.06
CA VAL A 203 0.91 -8.51 8.45
C VAL A 203 2.29 -9.17 8.49
N LEU A 204 2.53 -10.18 7.65
CA LEU A 204 3.82 -10.87 7.59
C LEU A 204 4.96 -9.93 7.18
N ILE A 205 4.71 -9.01 6.24
CA ILE A 205 5.69 -7.98 5.85
C ILE A 205 6.11 -7.14 7.06
N PHE A 206 5.15 -6.60 7.82
CA PHE A 206 5.49 -5.79 9.00
C PHE A 206 6.09 -6.63 10.14
N LEU A 207 5.61 -7.86 10.34
CA LEU A 207 6.15 -8.80 11.32
C LEU A 207 7.64 -9.08 11.07
N LEU A 208 8.05 -9.18 9.80
CA LEU A 208 9.45 -9.39 9.43
C LEU A 208 10.25 -8.08 9.40
N LEU A 209 9.62 -6.94 9.13
CA LEU A 209 10.29 -5.63 9.11
C LEU A 209 10.76 -5.22 10.51
N VAL A 210 10.00 -5.54 11.57
CA VAL A 210 10.38 -5.26 12.95
C VAL A 210 11.76 -5.85 13.31
N PRO A 211 11.99 -7.17 13.20
CA PRO A 211 13.31 -7.74 13.45
C PRO A 211 14.34 -7.34 12.39
N ALA A 212 13.95 -7.06 11.13
CA ALA A 212 14.90 -6.58 10.11
C ALA A 212 15.52 -5.23 10.49
N PHE A 213 14.70 -4.26 10.89
CA PHE A 213 15.17 -2.98 11.41
C PHE A 213 15.92 -3.13 12.73
N GLY A 214 15.52 -4.07 13.59
CA GLY A 214 16.26 -4.43 14.79
C GLY A 214 17.67 -4.94 14.50
N CYS A 215 17.83 -5.81 13.49
CA CYS A 215 19.13 -6.29 13.03
C CYS A 215 19.97 -5.17 12.39
N LEU A 216 19.37 -4.27 11.60
CA LEU A 216 20.08 -3.10 11.07
C LEU A 216 20.55 -2.17 12.19
N ALA A 217 19.71 -1.89 13.18
CA ALA A 217 20.08 -1.10 14.34
C ALA A 217 21.25 -1.75 15.11
N ALA A 218 21.18 -3.07 15.36
CA ALA A 218 22.25 -3.81 16.01
C ALA A 218 23.56 -3.76 15.21
N PHE A 219 23.49 -3.84 13.88
CA PHE A 219 24.65 -3.67 13.02
C PHE A 219 25.31 -2.29 13.21
N PHE A 220 24.52 -1.21 13.14
CA PHE A 220 25.06 0.15 13.31
C PHE A 220 25.53 0.44 14.74
N PHE A 221 24.88 -0.09 15.78
CA PHE A 221 25.41 -0.01 17.14
C PHE A 221 26.73 -0.77 17.30
N SER A 222 26.86 -1.97 16.71
CA SER A 222 28.11 -2.72 16.74
C SER A 222 29.25 -1.97 16.04
N LEU A 223 28.96 -1.30 14.91
CA LEU A 223 29.89 -0.39 14.25
C LEU A 223 30.29 0.77 15.18
N GLY A 224 29.32 1.33 15.93
CA GLY A 224 29.54 2.35 16.95
C GLY A 224 30.43 1.90 18.12
N GLU A 225 30.50 0.60 18.40
CA GLU A 225 31.39 0.01 19.40
C GLU A 225 32.77 -0.36 18.81
N GLY A 226 32.99 -0.12 17.52
CA GLY A 226 34.19 -0.54 16.80
C GLY A 226 34.23 -2.03 16.45
N VAL A 227 33.13 -2.76 16.64
CA VAL A 227 33.01 -4.20 16.36
C VAL A 227 32.16 -4.40 15.11
N VAL A 228 32.81 -4.69 13.98
CA VAL A 228 32.09 -4.96 12.73
C VAL A 228 31.49 -6.37 12.76
N ASN A 229 30.22 -6.51 13.15
CA ASN A 229 29.52 -7.80 13.15
C ASN A 229 28.59 -7.96 11.94
N MET A 230 29.13 -8.56 10.87
CA MET A 230 28.39 -8.82 9.63
C MET A 230 27.19 -9.76 9.79
N THR A 231 27.12 -10.52 10.90
CA THR A 231 25.97 -11.40 11.18
C THR A 231 24.67 -10.61 11.25
N TYR A 232 24.68 -9.43 11.87
CA TYR A 232 23.50 -8.58 11.97
C TYR A 232 23.11 -8.02 10.60
N GLN A 233 24.08 -7.62 9.78
CA GLN A 233 23.83 -7.15 8.42
C GLN A 233 23.22 -8.27 7.55
N HIS A 234 23.79 -9.47 7.60
CA HIS A 234 23.28 -10.61 6.83
C HIS A 234 21.89 -11.06 7.31
N ALA A 235 21.64 -11.02 8.63
CA ALA A 235 20.32 -11.33 9.19
C ALA A 235 19.26 -10.32 8.70
N ALA A 236 19.57 -9.02 8.71
CA ALA A 236 18.72 -7.99 8.13
C ALA A 236 18.49 -8.21 6.63
N GLY A 237 19.55 -8.51 5.88
CA GLY A 237 19.48 -8.83 4.45
C GLY A 237 18.59 -10.04 4.16
N GLY A 238 18.69 -11.11 4.95
CA GLY A 238 17.85 -12.30 4.80
C GLY A 238 16.37 -12.02 5.08
N LEU A 239 16.08 -11.29 6.17
CA LEU A 239 14.70 -10.90 6.51
C LEU A 239 14.10 -9.99 5.43
N THR A 240 14.83 -8.96 4.99
CA THR A 240 14.38 -8.05 3.93
C THR A 240 14.21 -8.74 2.59
N PHE A 241 15.02 -9.76 2.27
CA PHE A 241 14.83 -10.56 1.07
C PHE A 241 13.51 -11.34 1.11
N VAL A 242 13.18 -11.98 2.24
CA VAL A 242 11.88 -12.67 2.42
C VAL A 242 10.72 -11.67 2.34
N ILE A 243 10.85 -10.48 2.93
CA ILE A 243 9.88 -9.40 2.80
C ILE A 243 9.67 -9.03 1.33
N SER A 244 10.75 -8.90 0.55
CA SER A 244 10.67 -8.62 -0.88
C SER A 244 9.90 -9.71 -1.63
N LEU A 245 10.10 -10.99 -1.32
CA LEU A 245 9.34 -12.09 -1.94
C LEU A 245 7.82 -11.97 -1.66
N LEU A 246 7.45 -11.65 -0.42
CA LEU A 246 6.05 -11.38 -0.06
C LEU A 246 5.48 -10.15 -0.78
N GLY A 247 6.29 -9.11 -0.92
CA GLY A 247 5.91 -7.91 -1.66
C GLY A 247 5.75 -8.17 -3.16
N TRP A 248 6.64 -8.95 -3.79
CA TRP A 248 6.53 -9.36 -5.19
C TRP A 248 5.26 -10.15 -5.43
N TYR A 249 4.91 -11.05 -4.51
CA TYR A 249 3.63 -11.74 -4.53
C TYR A 249 2.45 -10.76 -4.51
N LEU A 250 2.41 -9.83 -3.56
CA LEU A 250 1.34 -8.82 -3.47
C LEU A 250 1.25 -7.95 -4.73
N PHE A 251 2.38 -7.50 -5.24
CA PHE A 251 2.44 -6.70 -6.46
C PHE A 251 1.85 -7.45 -7.65
N PHE A 252 2.23 -8.73 -7.81
CA PHE A 252 1.70 -9.57 -8.86
C PHE A 252 0.19 -9.75 -8.73
N VAL A 253 -0.32 -10.09 -7.54
CA VAL A 253 -1.78 -10.21 -7.31
C VAL A 253 -2.52 -8.93 -7.66
N GLN A 254 -2.00 -7.76 -7.25
CA GLN A 254 -2.64 -6.49 -7.52
C GLN A 254 -2.64 -6.12 -9.01
N LEU A 255 -1.57 -6.44 -9.75
CA LEU A 255 -1.55 -6.23 -11.20
C LEU A 255 -2.50 -7.16 -11.95
N LEU A 256 -2.60 -8.43 -11.55
CA LEU A 256 -3.58 -9.35 -12.12
C LEU A 256 -5.01 -8.81 -11.94
N ALA A 257 -5.34 -8.33 -10.75
CA ALA A 257 -6.63 -7.71 -10.48
C ALA A 257 -6.87 -6.42 -11.29
N ALA A 258 -5.84 -5.60 -11.50
CA ALA A 258 -5.94 -4.35 -12.24
C ALA A 258 -6.27 -4.53 -13.74
N VAL A 259 -5.94 -5.70 -14.31
CA VAL A 259 -6.20 -6.03 -15.72
C VAL A 259 -7.31 -7.07 -15.90
N ASP A 260 -8.09 -7.33 -14.84
CA ASP A 260 -9.16 -8.33 -14.82
C ASP A 260 -8.69 -9.72 -15.29
N PHE A 261 -7.48 -10.11 -14.86
CA PHE A 261 -6.91 -11.40 -15.22
C PHE A 261 -7.66 -12.53 -14.49
N PRO A 262 -7.96 -13.67 -15.15
CA PRO A 262 -8.82 -14.73 -14.58
C PRO A 262 -8.21 -15.49 -13.39
N LEU A 263 -6.92 -15.30 -13.11
CA LEU A 263 -6.21 -15.94 -12.00
C LEU A 263 -6.39 -15.14 -10.71
N ASN A 264 -7.11 -15.72 -9.75
CA ASN A 264 -7.28 -15.15 -8.42
C ASN A 264 -6.37 -15.87 -7.41
N LEU A 265 -5.35 -15.15 -6.93
CA LEU A 265 -4.40 -15.68 -5.95
C LEU A 265 -4.76 -15.22 -4.51
N PRO A 266 -4.66 -16.10 -3.50
CA PRO A 266 -5.14 -15.80 -2.16
C PRO A 266 -4.19 -14.89 -1.38
N VAL A 267 -4.66 -13.75 -0.91
CA VAL A 267 -3.89 -12.84 -0.02
C VAL A 267 -4.24 -12.99 1.46
N GLY A 268 -5.20 -13.86 1.80
CA GLY A 268 -5.62 -14.14 3.18
C GLY A 268 -6.26 -12.93 3.86
N ASP A 269 -7.51 -12.62 3.51
CA ASP A 269 -8.29 -11.53 4.11
C ASP A 269 -8.58 -11.79 5.60
N LEU A 270 -8.03 -10.94 6.46
CA LEU A 270 -8.15 -11.04 7.92
C LEU A 270 -9.34 -10.26 8.48
N SER A 271 -10.00 -9.43 7.67
CA SER A 271 -11.14 -8.61 8.10
C SER A 271 -12.30 -9.46 8.66
N ARG A 272 -12.45 -10.69 8.16
CA ARG A 272 -13.44 -11.67 8.64
C ARG A 272 -13.19 -12.14 10.08
N PHE A 273 -11.93 -12.19 10.51
CA PHE A 273 -11.56 -12.65 11.85
C PHE A 273 -11.58 -11.52 12.88
N ILE A 274 -11.23 -10.29 12.46
CA ILE A 274 -11.18 -9.12 13.34
C ILE A 274 -12.22 -8.09 12.86
N LYS A 275 -13.50 -8.33 13.20
CA LYS A 275 -14.65 -7.46 12.88
C LYS A 275 -14.40 -6.00 13.22
N GLY A 276 -14.84 -5.07 12.37
CA GLY A 276 -14.67 -3.63 12.57
C GLY A 276 -15.39 -3.10 13.82
N ALA A 277 -14.93 -1.97 14.37
CA ALA A 277 -15.59 -1.35 15.53
C ALA A 277 -17.07 -1.03 15.24
N SER A 278 -17.36 -0.53 14.04
CA SER A 278 -18.73 -0.24 13.57
C SER A 278 -19.59 -1.49 13.34
N GLU A 279 -18.99 -2.66 13.17
CA GLU A 279 -19.72 -3.93 13.07
C GLU A 279 -19.99 -4.52 14.45
N ARG A 280 -19.05 -4.37 15.39
CA ARG A 280 -19.25 -4.75 16.79
C ARG A 280 -20.34 -3.90 17.45
N SER A 281 -20.33 -2.59 17.23
CA SER A 281 -21.35 -1.68 17.77
C SER A 281 -22.74 -1.86 17.16
N LYS A 282 -22.88 -2.63 16.07
CA LYS A 282 -24.17 -3.02 15.48
C LYS A 282 -24.64 -4.40 15.95
N ALA A 283 -23.73 -5.18 16.55
CA ALA A 283 -24.00 -6.51 17.07
C ALA A 283 -24.28 -6.50 18.59
N GLU A 284 -23.95 -5.39 19.27
CA GLU A 284 -24.37 -5.02 20.63
C GLU A 284 -25.68 -4.22 20.58
#